data_AF-A0A835QG97-F1
#
_entry.id   AF-A0A835QG97-F1
#
_cell.length_a   1.000
_cell.length_b   1.000
_cell.length_c   1.000
_cell.angle_alpha   90.00
_cell.angle_beta   90.00
_cell.angle_gamma   90.00
#
_symmetry.space_group_name_H-M   'P 1'
#
loop_
_entity.id
_entity.type
_entity.pdbx_description
1 polymer ?
#
loop_
_entity_poly.entity_id
_entity_poly.type
_entity_poly.pdbx_seq_one_letter_code
_entity_poly.pdbx_strand_id
1 'polypeptide(L)'
;MAAAAANRVLCSRGTERFGAPLARADPVFPLPRSHHLSILHSGSTIHLVHRPAISPSLLQLEGMTGGEPESTARAYEEALSCLSSLITRRTRAHGANKGDRFDLMFDYLKVLELDEPVSRLKVIHVAGTKGKGSTCVFTESILRSCGFHTGLFTSPHLIDVRERFRLDGMDVSEEKFLAYFWWCWDTLQERATDNIPMPTYFRFLALLVFKIFVEEQVDVAILEVGLGGKFDATNVVQAPIVCGISSLGYDHMEILGNTLGEIAGEKAGIFKPGVPAYTVPQPEEAMTVLQAKASQLGISLHVALPLDRGLLNGQQLGLDGEHQYMNAGLAIAIVRSWLQKTGNDKGIFAENASDLPDQFLRGLSSASLQGRAQIVPDPYFITQGPNFSPAGLVFYLDGAHSPESMIMSARWFSHAVKENIEHVILSGENINNSCSDRQNQVRILVFNCMSVRDPQNLLPPLINTCSDQGVSFHKAIFVPNQSSFNKVGSYNTPPLDPQQVDLSWQLTIQRVWQNIIKGNKGVTDHTVVNVNEACKVGEEINARSFENSAVFTSIPSVIKWLRECAQENRTMRIQVLVTGSLHLVGDVLRLIKK
;
A
#
# COMPACT_ATOMS: atom_id res chain seq x y z
N MET A 1 -72.30 7.50 -7.33
CA MET A 1 -71.47 7.06 -8.48
C MET A 1 -70.37 6.15 -7.95
N ALA A 2 -70.70 5.02 -7.31
CA ALA A 2 -71.02 3.69 -7.90
C ALA A 2 -69.77 2.99 -8.46
N ALA A 3 -69.32 1.80 -8.04
CA ALA A 3 -69.70 0.85 -6.98
C ALA A 3 -68.50 -0.13 -6.77
N ALA A 4 -68.05 -0.42 -5.54
CA ALA A 4 -68.27 -1.65 -4.73
C ALA A 4 -67.65 -2.94 -5.33
N ALA A 5 -66.95 -3.85 -4.63
CA ALA A 5 -67.04 -4.36 -3.25
C ALA A 5 -65.65 -4.90 -2.80
N ALA A 6 -65.14 -4.80 -1.57
CA ALA A 6 -65.63 -5.22 -0.25
C ALA A 6 -65.73 -6.76 -0.06
N ASN A 7 -64.83 -7.32 0.76
CA ASN A 7 -65.24 -8.20 1.86
C ASN A 7 -64.18 -8.32 2.97
N ARG A 8 -64.64 -8.02 4.19
CA ARG A 8 -64.03 -8.16 5.52
C ARG A 8 -64.99 -9.06 6.32
N VAL A 9 -64.51 -10.06 7.07
CA VAL A 9 -65.22 -10.71 8.21
C VAL A 9 -64.14 -11.34 9.13
N LEU A 10 -63.85 -10.76 10.31
CA LEU A 10 -64.20 -11.17 11.71
C LEU A 10 -63.51 -12.48 12.19
N CYS A 11 -62.64 -12.53 13.20
CA CYS A 11 -62.74 -12.25 14.66
C CYS A 11 -63.31 -13.42 15.52
N SER A 12 -62.45 -14.06 16.35
CA SER A 12 -62.73 -14.69 17.67
C SER A 12 -61.38 -15.23 18.23
N ARG A 13 -60.85 -14.83 19.41
CA ARG A 13 -61.18 -15.03 20.84
C ARG A 13 -61.20 -16.49 21.35
N GLY A 14 -60.38 -16.75 22.38
CA GLY A 14 -60.44 -17.90 23.31
C GLY A 14 -59.04 -18.37 23.75
N THR A 15 -58.36 -17.78 24.75
CA THR A 15 -58.34 -18.15 26.19
C THR A 15 -58.44 -19.64 26.50
N GLU A 16 -57.39 -20.22 27.12
CA GLU A 16 -57.49 -20.80 28.47
C GLU A 16 -56.11 -21.12 29.10
N ARG A 17 -56.01 -20.79 30.39
CA ARG A 17 -54.95 -21.09 31.36
C ARG A 17 -55.28 -22.40 32.06
N PHE A 18 -54.27 -23.16 32.51
CA PHE A 18 -54.18 -23.92 33.77
C PHE A 18 -52.75 -24.52 33.78
N GLY A 19 -51.93 -24.61 34.82
CA GLY A 19 -51.97 -24.28 36.23
C GLY A 19 -50.67 -24.85 36.83
N ALA A 20 -49.98 -24.09 37.69
CA ALA A 20 -48.91 -24.56 38.60
C ALA A 20 -49.55 -25.44 39.72
N PRO A 21 -48.87 -26.02 40.77
CA PRO A 21 -47.58 -25.58 41.35
C PRO A 21 -46.72 -26.62 42.19
N LEU A 22 -45.68 -26.10 42.90
CA LEU A 22 -45.03 -26.58 44.15
C LEU A 22 -44.08 -27.83 44.07
N ALA A 23 -42.96 -28.01 44.82
CA ALA A 23 -42.29 -27.31 45.93
C ALA A 23 -40.87 -27.89 46.23
N ARG A 24 -40.01 -27.04 46.86
CA ARG A 24 -39.00 -27.26 47.95
C ARG A 24 -37.92 -28.37 47.88
N ALA A 25 -36.65 -28.00 48.13
CA ALA A 25 -35.98 -28.08 49.46
C ALA A 25 -34.43 -27.89 49.39
N ASP A 26 -33.89 -27.02 50.25
CA ASP A 26 -32.47 -27.00 50.68
C ASP A 26 -32.17 -28.13 51.70
N PRO A 27 -30.90 -28.41 52.02
CA PRO A 27 -30.44 -28.04 53.38
C PRO A 27 -28.98 -27.54 53.50
N VAL A 28 -28.67 -27.15 54.74
CA VAL A 28 -27.64 -26.25 55.28
C VAL A 28 -26.56 -27.02 56.11
N PHE A 29 -25.28 -26.66 55.92
CA PHE A 29 -24.10 -26.61 56.86
C PHE A 29 -23.48 -27.91 57.47
N PRO A 30 -22.22 -27.93 58.01
CA PRO A 30 -21.45 -26.81 58.62
C PRO A 30 -19.91 -26.68 58.38
N LEU A 31 -19.39 -25.53 58.85
CA LEU A 31 -17.99 -25.10 59.04
C LEU A 31 -17.19 -25.93 60.07
N PRO A 32 -15.85 -25.77 60.10
CA PRO A 32 -15.17 -25.40 61.34
C PRO A 32 -14.21 -24.19 61.22
N ARG A 33 -13.93 -23.59 62.38
CA ARG A 33 -13.27 -22.30 62.65
C ARG A 33 -11.73 -22.38 62.75
N SER A 34 -11.11 -21.27 62.33
CA SER A 34 -9.98 -20.50 62.90
C SER A 34 -8.67 -21.18 63.34
N HIS A 35 -7.55 -20.69 62.80
CA HIS A 35 -6.46 -20.15 63.63
C HIS A 35 -5.79 -18.94 62.96
N HIS A 36 -5.75 -17.82 63.70
CA HIS A 36 -4.93 -16.65 63.47
C HIS A 36 -3.45 -17.00 63.64
N LEU A 37 -2.60 -16.55 62.70
CA LEU A 37 -1.24 -16.13 63.02
C LEU A 37 -0.80 -15.01 62.07
N SER A 38 -0.67 -13.82 62.64
CA SER A 38 -0.07 -12.62 62.07
C SER A 38 1.45 -12.79 61.99
N ILE A 39 2.05 -12.62 60.82
CA ILE A 39 3.50 -12.37 60.69
C ILE A 39 3.76 -11.27 59.66
N LEU A 40 4.21 -10.15 60.20
CA LEU A 40 5.14 -9.11 59.74
C LEU A 40 5.61 -9.14 58.28
N HIS A 41 5.48 -7.96 57.64
CA HIS A 41 6.22 -7.55 56.45
C HIS A 41 7.74 -7.51 56.72
N SER A 42 8.51 -8.25 55.92
CA SER A 42 9.91 -7.95 55.62
C SER A 42 10.25 -8.51 54.24
N GLY A 43 10.99 -7.74 53.45
CA GLY A 43 11.24 -7.99 52.03
C GLY A 43 12.19 -9.15 51.69
N SER A 44 12.49 -9.17 50.39
CA SER A 44 13.54 -9.93 49.67
C SER A 44 13.10 -11.23 48.99
N THR A 45 12.92 -11.11 47.67
CA THR A 45 13.49 -11.92 46.57
C THR A 45 13.65 -13.42 46.76
N ILE A 46 12.93 -14.25 45.98
CA ILE A 46 13.41 -15.59 45.54
C ILE A 46 12.97 -15.91 44.11
N HIS A 47 13.96 -15.88 43.21
CA HIS A 47 14.32 -16.84 42.15
C HIS A 47 13.24 -17.63 41.40
N LEU A 48 13.04 -17.26 40.13
CA LEU A 48 12.63 -18.17 39.06
C LEU A 48 13.85 -18.93 38.54
N VAL A 49 13.74 -20.25 38.59
CA VAL A 49 14.74 -21.25 38.21
C VAL A 49 15.06 -21.17 36.71
N HIS A 50 16.30 -20.85 36.39
CA HIS A 50 16.88 -20.99 35.06
C HIS A 50 17.17 -22.48 34.78
N ARG A 51 16.62 -23.03 33.69
CA ARG A 51 17.17 -24.22 33.02
C ARG A 51 17.84 -23.78 31.72
N PRO A 52 19.00 -24.37 31.35
CA PRO A 52 19.88 -23.79 30.35
C PRO A 52 19.38 -24.05 28.93
N ALA A 53 19.48 -23.02 28.09
CA ALA A 53 19.31 -23.12 26.66
C ALA A 53 20.48 -23.89 26.05
N ILE A 54 20.16 -24.86 25.19
CA ILE A 54 21.13 -25.53 24.32
C ILE A 54 21.36 -24.57 23.14
N SER A 55 22.56 -23.99 23.07
CA SER A 55 23.02 -23.14 21.97
C SER A 55 23.32 -23.98 20.72
N PRO A 56 22.89 -23.58 19.51
CA PRO A 56 23.54 -24.04 18.29
C PRO A 56 24.93 -23.39 18.19
N SER A 57 25.93 -24.21 17.91
CA SER A 57 27.34 -23.81 17.77
C SER A 57 27.53 -22.75 16.67
N LEU A 58 27.87 -21.53 17.07
CA LEU A 58 28.55 -20.56 16.21
C LEU A 58 29.94 -21.13 15.90
N LEU A 59 30.18 -21.52 14.65
CA LEU A 59 31.53 -21.71 14.14
C LEU A 59 32.18 -20.32 13.99
N GLN A 60 33.35 -20.19 14.59
CA GLN A 60 34.18 -18.98 14.64
C GLN A 60 34.50 -18.45 13.23
N LEU A 61 34.14 -17.21 12.99
CA LEU A 61 34.72 -16.34 11.96
C LEU A 61 35.31 -15.14 12.68
N GLU A 62 36.47 -15.33 13.30
CA GLU A 62 37.33 -14.23 13.71
C GLU A 62 38.44 -14.07 12.67
N GLY A 63 38.47 -12.90 12.03
CA GLY A 63 39.69 -12.35 11.44
C GLY A 63 39.64 -11.98 9.95
N MET A 64 38.76 -11.05 9.53
CA MET A 64 38.98 -10.27 8.29
C MET A 64 38.37 -8.86 8.39
N THR A 65 38.87 -8.02 9.30
CA THR A 65 38.61 -6.57 9.22
C THR A 65 39.43 -5.99 8.06
N GLY A 66 38.82 -5.75 6.90
CA GLY A 66 39.48 -5.00 5.82
C GLY A 66 38.97 -5.09 4.38
N GLY A 67 37.74 -5.53 4.08
CA GLY A 67 37.30 -5.65 2.66
C GLY A 67 35.80 -5.76 2.34
N GLU A 68 34.90 -5.22 3.16
CA GLU A 68 33.49 -5.68 3.18
C GLU A 68 32.40 -4.94 2.32
N PRO A 69 32.51 -3.68 1.88
CA PRO A 69 31.39 -3.04 1.16
C PRO A 69 31.17 -3.55 -0.27
N GLU A 70 32.25 -3.88 -0.98
CA GLU A 70 32.22 -4.18 -2.42
C GLU A 70 31.78 -5.63 -2.70
N SER A 71 32.06 -6.57 -1.77
CA SER A 71 31.63 -7.97 -1.89
C SER A 71 30.12 -8.13 -1.68
N THR A 72 29.54 -7.41 -0.72
CA THR A 72 28.10 -7.49 -0.40
C THR A 72 27.26 -6.87 -1.49
N ALA A 73 27.66 -5.71 -2.01
CA ALA A 73 27.00 -5.07 -3.16
C ALA A 73 26.98 -5.98 -4.40
N ARG A 74 28.09 -6.68 -4.68
CA ARG A 74 28.17 -7.64 -5.79
C ARG A 74 27.25 -8.84 -5.57
N ALA A 75 27.20 -9.39 -4.35
CA ALA A 75 26.30 -10.50 -4.02
C ALA A 75 24.82 -10.09 -4.15
N TYR A 76 24.50 -8.84 -3.79
CA TYR A 76 23.16 -8.29 -3.96
C TYR A 76 22.78 -8.17 -5.42
N GLU A 77 23.64 -7.57 -6.26
CA GLU A 77 23.41 -7.51 -7.71
C GLU A 77 23.22 -8.89 -8.35
N GLU A 78 23.97 -9.90 -7.89
CA GLU A 78 23.83 -11.28 -8.35
C GLU A 78 22.45 -11.86 -7.99
N ALA A 79 22.01 -11.68 -6.74
CA ALA A 79 20.67 -12.10 -6.30
C ALA A 79 19.56 -11.44 -7.14
N LEU A 80 19.70 -10.14 -7.43
CA LEU A 80 18.76 -9.39 -8.27
C LEU A 80 18.77 -9.88 -9.73
N SER A 81 19.93 -10.29 -10.25
CA SER A 81 20.05 -10.93 -11.56
C SER A 81 19.33 -12.29 -11.61
N CYS A 82 19.52 -13.12 -10.60
CA CYS A 82 18.79 -14.38 -10.42
C CYS A 82 17.28 -14.16 -10.37
N LEU A 83 16.81 -13.20 -9.55
CA LEU A 83 15.39 -12.82 -9.51
C LEU A 83 14.85 -12.39 -10.87
N SER A 84 15.61 -11.57 -11.61
CA SER A 84 15.24 -11.11 -12.94
C SER A 84 15.09 -12.27 -13.92
N SER A 85 15.89 -13.33 -13.79
CA SER A 85 15.79 -14.52 -14.64
C SER A 85 14.46 -15.28 -14.47
N LEU A 86 13.81 -15.15 -13.29
CA LEU A 86 12.51 -15.76 -13.00
C LEU A 86 11.31 -15.00 -13.61
N ILE A 87 11.56 -13.83 -14.20
CA ILE A 87 10.53 -13.06 -14.92
C ILE A 87 10.29 -13.73 -16.27
N THR A 88 9.30 -14.62 -16.30
CA THR A 88 8.85 -15.23 -17.55
C THR A 88 8.28 -14.16 -18.47
N ARG A 89 8.82 -14.02 -19.70
CA ARG A 89 8.25 -13.20 -20.77
C ARG A 89 6.95 -13.83 -21.28
N ARG A 90 5.91 -13.88 -20.45
CA ARG A 90 4.56 -14.15 -20.93
C ARG A 90 4.05 -12.89 -21.60
N THR A 91 4.04 -12.87 -22.93
CA THR A 91 3.20 -11.96 -23.69
C THR A 91 1.80 -12.08 -23.11
N ARG A 92 1.18 -10.96 -22.70
CA ARG A 92 -0.13 -10.90 -22.00
C ARG A 92 -1.32 -11.42 -22.84
N ALA A 93 -1.07 -12.25 -23.84
CA ALA A 93 -1.97 -12.68 -24.90
C ALA A 93 -2.08 -14.22 -25.06
N HIS A 94 -1.59 -15.03 -24.12
CA HIS A 94 -1.90 -16.47 -24.11
C HIS A 94 -2.93 -16.76 -23.02
N GLY A 95 -4.20 -16.82 -23.45
CA GLY A 95 -5.30 -17.35 -22.66
C GLY A 95 -5.11 -18.83 -22.33
N ALA A 96 -5.90 -19.27 -21.34
CA ALA A 96 -6.04 -20.65 -20.84
C ALA A 96 -4.78 -21.28 -20.20
N ASN A 97 -4.59 -21.00 -18.89
CA ASN A 97 -4.12 -21.94 -17.84
C ASN A 97 -4.00 -21.20 -16.49
N LYS A 98 -5.09 -20.57 -16.04
CA LYS A 98 -5.09 -19.68 -14.85
C LYS A 98 -4.93 -20.43 -13.52
N GLY A 99 -5.20 -21.73 -13.47
CA GLY A 99 -5.13 -22.57 -12.25
C GLY A 99 -4.09 -23.69 -12.27
N ASP A 100 -3.50 -24.02 -13.43
CA ASP A 100 -2.90 -25.35 -13.67
C ASP A 100 -1.68 -25.70 -12.81
N ARG A 101 -1.09 -24.72 -12.12
CA ARG A 101 0.07 -24.95 -11.26
C ARG A 101 0.03 -24.16 -9.95
N PHE A 102 -1.15 -23.73 -9.46
CA PHE A 102 -1.19 -23.13 -8.11
C PHE A 102 -0.73 -24.15 -7.07
N ASP A 103 -1.10 -25.42 -7.26
CA ASP A 103 -0.77 -26.52 -6.35
C ASP A 103 0.75 -26.73 -6.18
N LEU A 104 1.57 -26.32 -7.16
CA LEU A 104 3.03 -26.30 -7.02
C LEU A 104 3.50 -25.47 -5.82
N MET A 105 2.73 -24.48 -5.35
CA MET A 105 3.09 -23.73 -4.13
C MET A 105 3.21 -24.66 -2.92
N PHE A 106 2.36 -25.68 -2.79
CA PHE A 106 2.46 -26.64 -1.70
C PHE A 106 3.68 -27.54 -1.86
N ASP A 107 4.00 -27.92 -3.10
CA ASP A 107 5.20 -28.72 -3.37
C ASP A 107 6.48 -27.93 -3.09
N TYR A 108 6.53 -26.64 -3.45
CA TYR A 108 7.64 -25.77 -3.10
C TYR A 108 7.79 -25.60 -1.57
N LEU A 109 6.69 -25.46 -0.83
CA LEU A 109 6.76 -25.40 0.63
C LEU A 109 7.34 -26.70 1.21
N LYS A 110 6.98 -27.87 0.68
CA LYS A 110 7.57 -29.16 1.11
C LYS A 110 9.05 -29.27 0.73
N VAL A 111 9.42 -28.86 -0.49
CA VAL A 111 10.81 -28.85 -0.96
C VAL A 111 11.68 -27.96 -0.07
N LEU A 112 11.13 -26.85 0.42
CA LEU A 112 11.77 -25.95 1.36
C LEU A 112 11.58 -26.36 2.84
N GLU A 113 10.84 -27.42 3.14
CA GLU A 113 10.54 -27.82 4.53
C GLU A 113 9.86 -26.68 5.33
N LEU A 114 9.06 -25.85 4.65
CA LEU A 114 8.32 -24.70 5.18
C LEU A 114 6.83 -24.96 5.35
N ASP A 115 6.31 -26.13 4.97
CA ASP A 115 4.88 -26.45 5.06
C ASP A 115 4.34 -26.41 6.50
N GLU A 116 5.00 -27.10 7.44
CA GLU A 116 4.63 -27.05 8.86
C GLU A 116 4.93 -25.67 9.50
N PRO A 117 6.12 -25.07 9.34
CA PRO A 117 6.38 -23.73 9.88
C PRO A 117 5.40 -22.66 9.41
N VAL A 118 5.07 -22.61 8.11
CA VAL A 118 4.11 -21.63 7.57
C VAL A 118 2.71 -21.85 8.12
N SER A 119 2.30 -23.10 8.35
CA SER A 119 0.99 -23.40 8.95
C SER A 119 0.82 -22.84 10.38
N ARG A 120 1.94 -22.56 11.08
CA ARG A 120 1.95 -21.99 12.43
C ARG A 120 1.98 -20.47 12.47
N LEU A 121 2.22 -19.80 11.33
CA LEU A 121 2.19 -18.34 11.26
C LEU A 121 0.79 -17.80 11.51
N LYS A 122 0.70 -16.73 12.33
CA LYS A 122 -0.55 -16.01 12.58
C LYS A 122 -0.80 -14.99 11.47
N VAL A 123 -1.32 -15.47 10.35
CA VAL A 123 -1.45 -14.67 9.12
C VAL A 123 -2.67 -13.75 9.12
N ILE A 124 -2.50 -12.52 8.67
CA ILE A 124 -3.55 -11.62 8.19
C ILE A 124 -3.42 -11.54 6.66
N HIS A 125 -4.48 -11.85 5.93
CA HIS A 125 -4.42 -11.93 4.46
C HIS A 125 -5.34 -10.90 3.79
N VAL A 126 -4.77 -10.02 2.95
CA VAL A 126 -5.50 -8.87 2.39
C VAL A 126 -5.47 -8.87 0.86
N ALA A 127 -6.66 -8.93 0.26
CA ALA A 127 -6.89 -8.75 -1.17
C ALA A 127 -7.64 -7.44 -1.45
N GLY A 128 -7.84 -7.13 -2.73
CA GLY A 128 -8.51 -5.88 -3.16
C GLY A 128 -7.96 -5.31 -4.47
N THR A 129 -8.60 -4.29 -5.02
CA THR A 129 -8.09 -3.58 -6.21
C THR A 129 -7.23 -2.39 -5.78
N LYS A 130 -7.79 -1.48 -4.97
CA LYS A 130 -7.08 -0.29 -4.44
C LYS A 130 -7.08 -0.34 -2.92
N GLY A 131 -6.06 0.25 -2.29
CA GLY A 131 -5.97 0.35 -0.83
C GLY A 131 -5.45 -0.87 -0.08
N LYS A 132 -5.09 -1.97 -0.77
CA LYS A 132 -4.49 -3.17 -0.15
C LYS A 132 -3.22 -2.85 0.64
N GLY A 133 -2.18 -2.36 -0.04
CA GLY A 133 -0.93 -1.93 0.59
C GLY A 133 -1.14 -0.94 1.74
N SER A 134 -1.98 0.09 1.57
CA SER A 134 -2.32 1.01 2.68
C SER A 134 -2.97 0.31 3.87
N THR A 135 -3.93 -0.59 3.63
CA THR A 135 -4.60 -1.37 4.68
C THR A 135 -3.59 -2.25 5.41
N CYS A 136 -2.68 -2.92 4.68
CA CYS A 136 -1.63 -3.74 5.27
C CYS A 136 -0.66 -2.91 6.10
N VAL A 137 -0.25 -1.73 5.63
CA VAL A 137 0.65 -0.82 6.37
C VAL A 137 -0.02 -0.27 7.63
N PHE A 138 -1.29 0.14 7.57
CA PHE A 138 -2.02 0.53 8.78
C PHE A 138 -2.14 -0.64 9.76
N THR A 139 -2.46 -1.85 9.27
CA THR A 139 -2.58 -3.06 10.09
C THR A 139 -1.26 -3.38 10.79
N GLU A 140 -0.16 -3.40 10.04
CA GLU A 140 1.20 -3.60 10.55
C GLU A 140 1.53 -2.54 11.62
N SER A 141 1.35 -1.26 11.29
CA SER A 141 1.79 -0.18 12.15
C SER A 141 1.00 -0.12 13.46
N ILE A 142 -0.30 -0.45 13.44
CA ILE A 142 -1.11 -0.60 14.65
C ILE A 142 -0.63 -1.78 15.50
N LEU A 143 -0.43 -2.96 14.90
CA LEU A 143 0.01 -4.14 15.65
C LEU A 143 1.41 -3.96 16.24
N ARG A 144 2.33 -3.35 15.50
CA ARG A 144 3.64 -2.96 16.02
C ARG A 144 3.52 -1.96 17.16
N SER A 145 2.61 -1.00 17.07
CA SER A 145 2.33 -0.04 18.16
C SER A 145 1.67 -0.70 19.38
N CYS A 146 1.11 -1.90 19.21
CA CYS A 146 0.64 -2.77 20.30
C CYS A 146 1.75 -3.67 20.88
N GLY A 147 2.98 -3.62 20.33
CA GLY A 147 4.15 -4.34 20.85
C GLY A 147 4.41 -5.71 20.21
N PHE A 148 3.73 -6.05 19.11
CA PHE A 148 3.99 -7.30 18.38
C PHE A 148 5.19 -7.18 17.44
N HIS A 149 5.95 -8.25 17.29
CA HIS A 149 6.93 -8.39 16.23
C HIS A 149 6.22 -8.63 14.89
N THR A 150 6.31 -7.69 13.95
CA THR A 150 5.51 -7.71 12.73
C THR A 150 6.32 -8.09 11.49
N GLY A 151 5.74 -8.94 10.65
CA GLY A 151 6.19 -9.17 9.27
C GLY A 151 5.15 -8.65 8.29
N LEU A 152 5.56 -7.83 7.31
CA LEU A 152 4.69 -7.29 6.27
C LEU A 152 5.22 -7.62 4.87
N PHE A 153 4.38 -8.28 4.05
CA PHE A 153 4.63 -8.57 2.65
C PHE A 153 3.77 -7.67 1.74
N THR A 154 4.40 -6.86 0.89
CA THR A 154 3.69 -5.93 -0.03
C THR A 154 4.15 -6.04 -1.48
N SER A 155 3.32 -5.58 -2.42
CA SER A 155 3.66 -5.55 -3.84
C SER A 155 2.93 -4.49 -4.69
N PRO A 156 3.57 -3.99 -5.78
CA PRO A 156 4.99 -4.10 -6.10
C PRO A 156 5.87 -3.18 -5.24
N HIS A 157 7.20 -3.25 -5.41
CA HIS A 157 8.13 -2.24 -4.89
C HIS A 157 8.24 -1.03 -5.83
N LEU A 158 8.78 0.08 -5.31
CA LEU A 158 9.08 1.31 -6.03
C LEU A 158 10.54 1.40 -6.48
N ILE A 159 11.50 1.18 -5.56
CA ILE A 159 12.93 1.37 -5.80
C ILE A 159 13.68 0.06 -5.59
N ASP A 160 13.49 -0.57 -4.43
CA ASP A 160 14.25 -1.74 -3.99
C ASP A 160 13.31 -2.93 -3.73
N VAL A 161 13.70 -4.15 -4.14
CA VAL A 161 12.91 -5.36 -3.91
C VAL A 161 12.69 -5.65 -2.43
N ARG A 162 13.58 -5.19 -1.54
CA ARG A 162 13.47 -5.34 -0.08
C ARG A 162 12.27 -4.60 0.50
N GLU A 163 11.74 -3.58 -0.17
CA GLU A 163 10.48 -2.90 0.22
C GLU A 163 9.28 -3.86 0.31
N ARG A 164 9.37 -5.01 -0.37
CA ARG A 164 8.34 -6.05 -0.32
C ARG A 164 8.36 -6.83 1.00
N PHE A 165 9.46 -6.82 1.75
CA PHE A 165 9.68 -7.63 2.94
C PHE A 165 10.05 -6.71 4.10
N ARG A 166 9.08 -6.39 4.96
CA ARG A 166 9.30 -5.50 6.10
C ARG A 166 9.19 -6.25 7.42
N LEU A 167 10.12 -5.98 8.32
CA LEU A 167 10.14 -6.43 9.71
C LEU A 167 10.05 -5.20 10.61
N ASP A 168 9.08 -5.17 11.52
CA ASP A 168 8.83 -4.05 12.43
C ASP A 168 8.77 -2.67 11.74
N GLY A 169 8.13 -2.62 10.57
CA GLY A 169 8.00 -1.40 9.79
C GLY A 169 9.27 -0.96 9.05
N MET A 170 10.34 -1.76 9.06
CA MET A 170 11.58 -1.49 8.33
C MET A 170 11.79 -2.51 7.22
N ASP A 171 12.30 -2.08 6.07
CA ASP A 171 12.71 -3.02 5.01
C ASP A 171 13.77 -3.98 5.55
N VAL A 172 13.71 -5.25 5.13
CA VAL A 172 14.70 -6.25 5.53
C VAL A 172 16.11 -5.79 5.16
N SER A 173 17.10 -6.02 6.03
CA SER A 173 18.49 -5.65 5.73
C SER A 173 19.00 -6.43 4.51
N GLU A 174 20.00 -5.88 3.81
CA GLU A 174 20.61 -6.55 2.66
C GLU A 174 21.21 -7.90 3.06
N GLU A 175 21.87 -7.96 4.22
CA GLU A 175 22.44 -9.18 4.80
C GLU A 175 21.37 -10.27 5.02
N LYS A 176 20.27 -9.93 5.71
CA LYS A 176 19.17 -10.86 5.95
C LYS A 176 18.52 -11.29 4.64
N PHE A 177 18.27 -10.35 3.74
CA PHE A 177 17.71 -10.64 2.42
C PHE A 177 18.58 -11.66 1.67
N LEU A 178 19.89 -11.42 1.58
CA LEU A 178 20.84 -12.30 0.91
C LEU A 178 20.88 -13.69 1.53
N ALA A 179 20.96 -13.77 2.86
CA ALA A 179 20.99 -15.04 3.58
C ALA A 179 19.76 -15.90 3.27
N TYR A 180 18.55 -15.33 3.37
CA TYR A 180 17.32 -16.05 3.08
C TYR A 180 17.10 -16.30 1.58
N PHE A 181 17.51 -15.37 0.74
CA PHE A 181 17.43 -15.50 -0.71
C PHE A 181 18.23 -16.71 -1.20
N TRP A 182 19.52 -16.78 -0.86
CA TRP A 182 20.39 -17.86 -1.32
C TRP A 182 19.98 -19.20 -0.74
N TRP A 183 19.55 -19.24 0.53
CA TRP A 183 18.98 -20.46 1.10
C TRP A 183 17.78 -20.98 0.29
N CYS A 184 16.83 -20.11 -0.06
CA CYS A 184 15.68 -20.50 -0.88
C CYS A 184 16.10 -20.88 -2.30
N TRP A 185 16.96 -20.08 -2.92
CA TRP A 185 17.40 -20.25 -4.30
C TRP A 185 18.13 -21.58 -4.49
N ASP A 186 19.15 -21.83 -3.67
CA ASP A 186 20.00 -23.02 -3.78
C ASP A 186 19.19 -24.30 -3.52
N THR A 187 18.36 -24.30 -2.47
CA THR A 187 17.49 -25.44 -2.14
C THR A 187 16.52 -25.76 -3.27
N LEU A 188 15.88 -24.73 -3.85
CA LEU A 188 14.94 -24.92 -4.96
C LEU A 188 15.65 -25.34 -6.25
N GLN A 189 16.83 -24.80 -6.52
CA GLN A 189 17.61 -25.11 -7.71
C GLN A 189 18.14 -26.55 -7.66
N GLU A 190 18.72 -26.97 -6.53
CA GLU A 190 19.23 -28.33 -6.33
C GLU A 190 18.12 -29.39 -6.44
N ARG A 191 16.93 -29.08 -5.92
CA ARG A 191 15.77 -29.99 -5.91
C ARG A 191 14.83 -29.78 -7.09
N ALA A 192 15.20 -28.95 -8.08
CA ALA A 192 14.37 -28.69 -9.25
C ALA A 192 14.25 -29.94 -10.14
N THR A 193 13.04 -30.21 -10.60
CA THR A 193 12.75 -31.31 -11.55
C THR A 193 11.83 -30.81 -12.66
N ASP A 194 11.59 -31.62 -13.69
CA ASP A 194 10.62 -31.29 -14.74
C ASP A 194 9.21 -31.05 -14.17
N ASN A 195 8.85 -31.77 -13.10
CA ASN A 195 7.55 -31.65 -12.42
C ASN A 195 7.49 -30.46 -11.45
N ILE A 196 8.60 -30.15 -10.77
CA ILE A 196 8.74 -29.04 -9.83
C ILE A 196 9.88 -28.14 -10.32
N PRO A 197 9.65 -27.30 -11.35
CA PRO A 197 10.68 -26.43 -11.89
C PRO A 197 10.92 -25.24 -10.96
N MET A 198 11.95 -24.41 -11.22
CA MET A 198 12.12 -23.15 -10.50
C MET A 198 10.84 -22.30 -10.51
N PRO A 199 10.41 -21.75 -9.36
CA PRO A 199 9.21 -20.95 -9.27
C PRO A 199 9.34 -19.67 -10.08
N THR A 200 8.21 -19.18 -10.62
CA THR A 200 8.16 -17.87 -11.28
C THR A 200 8.40 -16.74 -10.28
N TYR A 201 8.83 -15.58 -10.77
CA TYR A 201 9.23 -14.43 -9.95
C TYR A 201 8.36 -14.18 -8.70
N PHE A 202 7.05 -14.01 -8.87
CA PHE A 202 6.18 -13.72 -7.72
C PHE A 202 6.03 -14.91 -6.75
N ARG A 203 6.04 -16.16 -7.26
CA ARG A 203 5.99 -17.36 -6.42
C ARG A 203 7.25 -17.50 -5.59
N PHE A 204 8.41 -17.23 -6.19
CA PHE A 204 9.68 -17.22 -5.46
C PHE A 204 9.66 -16.18 -4.34
N LEU A 205 9.21 -14.95 -4.61
CA LEU A 205 9.08 -13.91 -3.58
C LEU A 205 8.12 -14.32 -2.46
N ALA A 206 7.01 -14.99 -2.77
CA ALA A 206 6.09 -15.50 -1.76
C ALA A 206 6.75 -16.58 -0.87
N LEU A 207 7.54 -17.49 -1.45
CA LEU A 207 8.30 -18.48 -0.68
C LEU A 207 9.37 -17.81 0.20
N LEU A 208 10.06 -16.81 -0.36
CA LEU A 208 11.07 -16.04 0.36
C LEU A 208 10.48 -15.31 1.57
N VAL A 209 9.30 -14.70 1.45
CA VAL A 209 8.70 -14.01 2.61
C VAL A 209 8.29 -14.99 3.72
N PHE A 210 7.83 -16.19 3.36
CA PHE A 210 7.55 -17.23 4.35
C PHE A 210 8.82 -17.65 5.09
N LYS A 211 9.94 -17.83 4.38
CA LYS A 211 11.23 -18.12 5.00
C LYS A 211 11.63 -17.01 5.98
N ILE A 212 11.57 -15.76 5.54
CA ILE A 212 11.91 -14.60 6.38
C ILE A 212 11.06 -14.59 7.65
N PHE A 213 9.73 -14.67 7.52
CA PHE A 213 8.84 -14.55 8.68
C PHE A 213 8.94 -15.72 9.66
N VAL A 214 9.22 -16.93 9.17
CA VAL A 214 9.45 -18.10 10.01
C VAL A 214 10.75 -17.96 10.81
N GLU A 215 11.86 -17.60 10.15
CA GLU A 215 13.17 -17.48 10.81
C GLU A 215 13.25 -16.30 11.77
N GLU A 216 12.58 -15.21 11.43
CA GLU A 216 12.49 -14.01 12.27
C GLU A 216 11.42 -14.16 13.37
N GLN A 217 10.69 -15.28 13.39
CA GLN A 217 9.70 -15.61 14.43
C GLN A 217 8.67 -14.49 14.66
N VAL A 218 8.14 -13.93 13.58
CA VAL A 218 7.16 -12.85 13.67
C VAL A 218 5.90 -13.30 14.41
N ASP A 219 5.40 -12.44 15.31
CA ASP A 219 4.15 -12.69 16.02
C ASP A 219 2.94 -12.64 15.06
N VAL A 220 3.05 -11.82 14.01
CA VAL A 220 2.01 -11.63 12.99
C VAL A 220 2.64 -11.46 11.61
N ALA A 221 2.09 -12.18 10.64
CA ALA A 221 2.45 -12.07 9.23
C ALA A 221 1.31 -11.42 8.44
N ILE A 222 1.50 -10.19 7.97
CA ILE A 222 0.54 -9.46 7.14
C ILE A 222 0.90 -9.66 5.67
N LEU A 223 0.03 -10.32 4.91
CA LEU A 223 0.27 -10.66 3.51
C LEU A 223 -0.67 -9.88 2.59
N GLU A 224 -0.09 -9.01 1.75
CA GLU A 224 -0.79 -8.44 0.59
C GLU A 224 -0.82 -9.44 -0.56
N VAL A 225 -2.00 -9.67 -1.12
CA VAL A 225 -2.18 -10.41 -2.38
C VAL A 225 -1.60 -9.63 -3.55
N GLY A 226 -0.79 -10.31 -4.38
CA GLY A 226 -0.22 -9.72 -5.59
C GLY A 226 -1.26 -9.47 -6.68
N LEU A 227 -1.92 -10.52 -7.15
CA LEU A 227 -2.93 -10.43 -8.20
C LEU A 227 -4.09 -11.40 -7.99
N GLY A 228 -5.33 -10.92 -8.15
CA GLY A 228 -6.52 -11.73 -7.95
C GLY A 228 -6.69 -12.07 -6.47
N GLY A 229 -6.53 -13.34 -6.13
CA GLY A 229 -6.61 -13.87 -4.76
C GLY A 229 -6.66 -15.40 -4.77
N LYS A 230 -7.62 -15.98 -5.48
CA LYS A 230 -7.88 -17.43 -5.56
C LYS A 230 -6.63 -18.25 -5.88
N PHE A 231 -5.85 -17.82 -6.89
CA PHE A 231 -4.63 -18.50 -7.35
C PHE A 231 -3.35 -17.69 -7.08
N ASP A 232 -3.42 -16.70 -6.20
CA ASP A 232 -2.25 -15.94 -5.79
C ASP A 232 -1.33 -16.79 -4.92
N ALA A 233 -0.01 -16.64 -5.05
CA ALA A 233 0.96 -17.44 -4.32
C ALA A 233 0.81 -17.34 -2.78
N THR A 234 0.34 -16.20 -2.28
CA THR A 234 0.08 -15.99 -0.85
C THR A 234 -1.12 -16.80 -0.32
N ASN A 235 -2.03 -17.24 -1.20
CA ASN A 235 -3.23 -18.02 -0.83
C ASN A 235 -2.94 -19.50 -0.50
N VAL A 236 -1.66 -19.90 -0.53
CA VAL A 236 -1.19 -21.20 -0.01
C VAL A 236 -1.44 -21.34 1.49
N VAL A 237 -1.55 -20.22 2.22
CA VAL A 237 -1.96 -20.20 3.63
C VAL A 237 -3.39 -20.71 3.76
N GLN A 238 -3.56 -21.86 4.44
CA GLN A 238 -4.86 -22.52 4.55
C GLN A 238 -5.74 -21.96 5.67
N ALA A 239 -5.13 -21.49 6.75
CA ALA A 239 -5.83 -21.02 7.95
C ALA A 239 -5.27 -19.66 8.42
N PRO A 240 -5.45 -18.57 7.65
CA PRO A 240 -5.16 -17.24 8.16
C PRO A 240 -6.09 -16.92 9.33
N ILE A 241 -5.65 -16.04 10.24
CA ILE A 241 -6.43 -15.62 11.40
C ILE A 241 -7.59 -14.70 10.98
N VAL A 242 -7.35 -13.84 9.98
CA VAL A 242 -8.34 -12.90 9.45
C VAL A 242 -8.08 -12.65 7.96
N CYS A 243 -9.15 -12.54 7.16
CA CYS A 243 -9.09 -12.10 5.77
C CYS A 243 -9.72 -10.71 5.58
N GLY A 244 -9.10 -9.88 4.73
CA GLY A 244 -9.58 -8.54 4.39
C GLY A 244 -9.70 -8.33 2.87
N ILE A 245 -10.76 -7.66 2.42
CA ILE A 245 -10.90 -7.19 1.04
C ILE A 245 -11.05 -5.66 1.04
N SER A 246 -10.03 -4.97 0.54
CA SER A 246 -10.08 -3.53 0.32
C SER A 246 -10.95 -3.17 -0.90
N SER A 247 -11.04 -1.89 -1.25
CA SER A 247 -11.92 -1.42 -2.34
C SER A 247 -11.71 -2.19 -3.65
N LEU A 248 -12.81 -2.62 -4.25
CA LEU A 248 -12.86 -3.30 -5.54
C LEU A 248 -13.20 -2.32 -6.65
N GLY A 249 -12.59 -2.54 -7.81
CA GLY A 249 -12.76 -1.73 -9.00
C GLY A 249 -12.14 -2.41 -10.21
N TYR A 250 -12.37 -1.83 -11.38
CA TYR A 250 -11.89 -2.35 -12.65
C TYR A 250 -10.38 -2.16 -12.79
N ASP A 251 -9.64 -3.25 -12.69
CA ASP A 251 -8.21 -3.30 -12.94
C ASP A 251 -7.82 -4.72 -13.33
N HIS A 252 -6.79 -4.85 -14.17
CA HIS A 252 -6.32 -6.16 -14.68
C HIS A 252 -7.43 -7.01 -15.31
N MET A 253 -8.36 -6.39 -16.04
CA MET A 253 -9.53 -7.06 -16.61
C MET A 253 -9.13 -8.19 -17.58
N GLU A 254 -8.01 -8.02 -18.27
CA GLU A 254 -7.44 -9.02 -19.16
C GLU A 254 -7.04 -10.33 -18.43
N ILE A 255 -6.83 -10.27 -17.11
CA ILE A 255 -6.46 -11.42 -16.28
C ILE A 255 -7.60 -11.85 -15.36
N LEU A 256 -8.35 -10.92 -14.77
CA LEU A 256 -9.30 -11.22 -13.70
C LEU A 256 -10.76 -11.36 -14.18
N GLY A 257 -11.04 -10.95 -15.42
CA GLY A 257 -12.40 -10.91 -15.95
C GLY A 257 -12.82 -9.49 -16.33
N ASN A 258 -13.88 -9.38 -17.11
CA ASN A 258 -14.38 -8.13 -17.67
C ASN A 258 -15.50 -7.51 -16.83
N THR A 259 -15.94 -8.17 -15.74
CA THR A 259 -16.97 -7.64 -14.84
C THR A 259 -16.44 -7.46 -13.42
N LEU A 260 -17.09 -6.61 -12.63
CA LEU A 260 -16.69 -6.38 -11.26
C LEU A 260 -16.98 -7.62 -10.39
N GLY A 261 -18.03 -8.38 -10.72
CA GLY A 261 -18.35 -9.66 -10.10
C GLY A 261 -17.27 -10.72 -10.31
N GLU A 262 -16.69 -10.83 -11.51
CA GLU A 262 -15.56 -11.74 -11.79
C GLU A 262 -14.32 -11.34 -10.97
N ILE A 263 -13.99 -10.05 -10.95
CA ILE A 263 -12.88 -9.50 -10.16
C ILE A 263 -13.10 -9.77 -8.66
N ALA A 264 -14.33 -9.60 -8.17
CA ALA A 264 -14.70 -9.89 -6.79
C ALA A 264 -14.59 -11.38 -6.47
N GLY A 265 -14.99 -12.26 -7.39
CA GLY A 265 -14.90 -13.71 -7.23
C GLY A 265 -13.46 -14.20 -7.12
N GLU A 266 -12.56 -13.68 -7.95
CA GLU A 266 -11.12 -13.97 -7.85
C GLU A 266 -10.54 -13.51 -6.50
N LYS A 267 -10.91 -12.31 -6.03
CA LYS A 267 -10.41 -11.77 -4.75
C LYS A 267 -10.99 -12.47 -3.54
N ALA A 268 -12.27 -12.83 -3.57
CA ALA A 268 -12.93 -13.62 -2.53
C ALA A 268 -12.39 -15.05 -2.40
N GLY A 269 -11.53 -15.48 -3.34
CA GLY A 269 -10.80 -16.74 -3.25
C GLY A 269 -9.84 -16.86 -2.07
N ILE A 270 -9.54 -15.76 -1.37
CA ILE A 270 -8.76 -15.79 -0.11
C ILE A 270 -9.61 -16.14 1.12
N PHE A 271 -10.94 -16.12 1.01
CA PHE A 271 -11.80 -16.49 2.13
C PHE A 271 -11.66 -17.98 2.44
N LYS A 272 -11.60 -18.33 3.73
CA LYS A 272 -11.44 -19.70 4.22
C LYS A 272 -12.54 -20.03 5.23
N PRO A 273 -13.03 -21.29 5.29
CA PRO A 273 -14.01 -21.71 6.29
C PRO A 273 -13.54 -21.40 7.72
N GLY A 274 -14.45 -20.93 8.58
CA GLY A 274 -14.15 -20.62 9.98
C GLY A 274 -13.28 -19.38 10.21
N VAL A 275 -12.79 -18.72 9.16
CA VAL A 275 -11.98 -17.50 9.25
C VAL A 275 -12.87 -16.26 9.08
N PRO A 276 -12.82 -15.28 9.99
CA PRO A 276 -13.57 -14.04 9.85
C PRO A 276 -13.10 -13.23 8.64
N ALA A 277 -14.05 -12.67 7.89
CA ALA A 277 -13.80 -11.87 6.71
C ALA A 277 -14.32 -10.44 6.87
N TYR A 278 -13.51 -9.48 6.45
CA TYR A 278 -13.84 -8.05 6.45
C TYR A 278 -13.73 -7.46 5.06
N THR A 279 -14.59 -6.50 4.74
CA THR A 279 -14.53 -5.70 3.51
C THR A 279 -14.91 -4.26 3.82
N VAL A 280 -14.72 -3.36 2.86
CA VAL A 280 -15.23 -1.97 2.90
C VAL A 280 -16.56 -1.89 2.15
N PRO A 281 -17.30 -0.76 2.16
CA PRO A 281 -18.41 -0.57 1.24
C PRO A 281 -17.95 -0.81 -0.20
N GLN A 282 -18.68 -1.64 -0.94
CA GLN A 282 -18.37 -1.99 -2.33
C GLN A 282 -19.55 -1.63 -3.23
N PRO A 283 -19.33 -1.48 -4.55
CA PRO A 283 -20.43 -1.52 -5.51
C PRO A 283 -21.25 -2.81 -5.37
N GLU A 284 -22.54 -2.73 -5.64
CA GLU A 284 -23.51 -3.81 -5.40
C GLU A 284 -23.13 -5.13 -6.09
N GLU A 285 -22.65 -5.05 -7.34
CA GLU A 285 -22.17 -6.19 -8.13
C GLU A 285 -21.05 -6.96 -7.40
N ALA A 286 -20.08 -6.23 -6.85
CA ALA A 286 -18.99 -6.81 -6.07
C ALA A 286 -19.49 -7.36 -4.73
N MET A 287 -20.25 -6.56 -3.98
CA MET A 287 -20.73 -6.94 -2.64
C MET A 287 -21.54 -8.24 -2.68
N THR A 288 -22.41 -8.39 -3.68
CA THR A 288 -23.22 -9.60 -3.90
C THR A 288 -22.35 -10.85 -4.03
N VAL A 289 -21.27 -10.78 -4.81
CA VAL A 289 -20.34 -11.89 -4.97
C VAL A 289 -19.58 -12.19 -3.69
N LEU A 290 -19.11 -11.17 -2.96
CA LEU A 290 -18.43 -11.36 -1.69
C LEU A 290 -19.34 -12.05 -0.65
N GLN A 291 -20.59 -11.60 -0.54
CA GLN A 291 -21.60 -12.17 0.37
C GLN A 291 -21.99 -13.60 -0.02
N ALA A 292 -22.14 -13.87 -1.32
CA ALA A 292 -22.41 -15.22 -1.82
C ALA A 292 -21.25 -16.16 -1.47
N LYS A 293 -20.00 -15.72 -1.66
CA LYS A 293 -18.81 -16.51 -1.33
C LYS A 293 -18.69 -16.76 0.17
N ALA A 294 -18.94 -15.75 1.00
CA ALA A 294 -18.94 -15.88 2.45
C ALA A 294 -20.02 -16.88 2.93
N SER A 295 -21.24 -16.76 2.38
CA SER A 295 -22.35 -17.70 2.65
C SER A 295 -22.01 -19.14 2.27
N GLN A 296 -21.39 -19.35 1.10
CA GLN A 296 -20.94 -20.69 0.66
C GLN A 296 -19.93 -21.33 1.61
N LEU A 297 -19.09 -20.52 2.26
CA LEU A 297 -18.08 -20.98 3.22
C LEU A 297 -18.62 -21.04 4.66
N GLY A 298 -19.86 -20.63 4.90
CA GLY A 298 -20.45 -20.55 6.24
C GLY A 298 -19.79 -19.51 7.14
N ILE A 299 -19.23 -18.44 6.57
CA ILE A 299 -18.58 -17.34 7.33
C ILE A 299 -19.39 -16.04 7.22
N SER A 300 -19.32 -15.22 8.25
CA SER A 300 -19.86 -13.86 8.21
C SER A 300 -18.87 -12.91 7.54
N LEU A 301 -19.37 -12.12 6.58
CA LEU A 301 -18.65 -11.00 5.99
C LEU A 301 -19.06 -9.70 6.67
N HIS A 302 -18.10 -9.03 7.30
CA HIS A 302 -18.33 -7.76 7.98
C HIS A 302 -17.91 -6.58 7.11
N VAL A 303 -18.74 -5.54 7.03
CA VAL A 303 -18.41 -4.30 6.32
C VAL A 303 -17.84 -3.29 7.32
N ALA A 304 -16.55 -2.99 7.20
CA ALA A 304 -15.87 -1.96 7.98
C ALA A 304 -16.25 -0.58 7.44
N LEU A 305 -16.66 0.31 8.35
CA LEU A 305 -16.96 1.69 8.01
C LEU A 305 -15.67 2.51 7.86
N PRO A 306 -15.66 3.56 7.02
CA PRO A 306 -14.56 4.52 7.01
C PRO A 306 -14.31 5.08 8.41
N LEU A 307 -13.04 5.26 8.77
CA LEU A 307 -12.66 5.87 10.03
C LEU A 307 -13.18 7.31 10.11
N ASP A 308 -13.92 7.60 11.18
CA ASP A 308 -14.31 8.96 11.51
C ASP A 308 -13.09 9.78 11.96
N ARG A 309 -12.91 10.96 11.35
CA ARG A 309 -11.86 11.92 11.68
C ARG A 309 -11.92 12.37 13.14
N GLY A 310 -13.13 12.45 13.71
CA GLY A 310 -13.34 12.84 15.11
C GLY A 310 -12.64 11.89 16.10
N LEU A 311 -12.44 10.63 15.72
CA LEU A 311 -11.79 9.61 16.55
C LEU A 311 -10.26 9.72 16.58
N LEU A 312 -9.65 10.60 15.77
CA LEU A 312 -8.19 10.78 15.72
C LEU A 312 -7.65 11.74 16.79
N ASN A 313 -8.51 12.35 17.61
CA ASN A 313 -8.10 13.29 18.67
C ASN A 313 -7.18 14.42 18.16
N GLY A 314 -7.47 14.95 16.96
CA GLY A 314 -6.68 16.00 16.31
C GLY A 314 -5.41 15.53 15.60
N GLN A 315 -5.08 14.23 15.65
CA GLN A 315 -4.00 13.65 14.86
C GLN A 315 -4.43 13.46 13.40
N GLN A 316 -3.44 13.36 12.50
CA GLN A 316 -3.64 12.98 11.11
C GLN A 316 -3.21 11.53 10.89
N LEU A 317 -3.74 10.92 9.83
CA LEU A 317 -3.23 9.63 9.36
C LEU A 317 -1.81 9.82 8.81
N GLY A 318 -0.94 8.82 8.98
CA GLY A 318 0.40 8.85 8.40
C GLY A 318 0.41 8.71 6.87
N LEU A 319 -0.72 8.29 6.28
CA LEU A 319 -0.96 8.29 4.85
C LEU A 319 -2.03 9.32 4.48
N ASP A 320 -1.71 10.19 3.54
CA ASP A 320 -2.61 11.26 3.10
C ASP A 320 -3.67 10.79 2.10
N GLY A 321 -4.77 11.55 2.08
CA GLY A 321 -5.87 11.42 1.11
C GLY A 321 -7.15 10.85 1.72
N GLU A 322 -8.30 11.32 1.22
CA GLU A 322 -9.62 10.95 1.75
C GLU A 322 -9.93 9.44 1.69
N HIS A 323 -9.37 8.74 0.71
CA HIS A 323 -9.55 7.30 0.54
C HIS A 323 -8.83 6.49 1.63
N GLN A 324 -7.85 7.08 2.33
CA GLN A 324 -7.12 6.38 3.40
C GLN A 324 -7.98 6.14 4.64
N TYR A 325 -9.02 6.93 4.88
CA TYR A 325 -9.96 6.70 5.99
C TYR A 325 -10.73 5.38 5.83
N MET A 326 -11.04 4.99 4.59
CA MET A 326 -11.63 3.69 4.29
C MET A 326 -10.63 2.55 4.54
N ASN A 327 -9.37 2.72 4.13
CA ASN A 327 -8.30 1.74 4.37
C ASN A 327 -7.99 1.59 5.87
N ALA A 328 -7.95 2.71 6.61
CA ALA A 328 -7.74 2.74 8.05
C ALA A 328 -8.89 2.07 8.80
N GLY A 329 -10.15 2.33 8.41
CA GLY A 329 -11.32 1.67 8.98
C GLY A 329 -11.28 0.14 8.81
N LEU A 330 -10.89 -0.33 7.62
CA LEU A 330 -10.67 -1.76 7.37
C LEU A 330 -9.53 -2.33 8.22
N ALA A 331 -8.39 -1.63 8.31
CA ALA A 331 -7.26 -2.04 9.14
C ALA A 331 -7.65 -2.17 10.62
N ILE A 332 -8.37 -1.19 11.18
CA ILE A 332 -8.86 -1.24 12.56
C ILE A 332 -9.73 -2.48 12.80
N ALA A 333 -10.64 -2.79 11.89
CA ALA A 333 -11.52 -3.96 12.00
C ALA A 333 -10.74 -5.28 11.95
N ILE A 334 -9.77 -5.37 11.05
CA ILE A 334 -8.87 -6.52 10.91
C ILE A 334 -8.03 -6.72 12.18
N VAL A 335 -7.40 -5.66 12.68
CA VAL A 335 -6.56 -5.71 13.89
C VAL A 335 -7.39 -6.14 15.11
N ARG A 336 -8.58 -5.56 15.30
CA ARG A 336 -9.50 -5.95 16.38
C ARG A 336 -9.79 -7.45 16.36
N SER A 337 -10.16 -7.97 15.19
CA SER A 337 -10.43 -9.39 15.00
C SER A 337 -9.20 -10.26 15.30
N TRP A 338 -8.03 -9.85 14.81
CA TRP A 338 -6.78 -10.59 15.02
C TRP A 338 -6.40 -10.65 16.51
N LEU A 339 -6.48 -9.51 17.22
CA LEU A 339 -6.22 -9.45 18.67
C LEU A 339 -7.17 -10.35 19.45
N GLN A 340 -8.47 -10.31 19.15
CA GLN A 340 -9.48 -11.16 19.80
C GLN A 340 -9.23 -12.65 19.53
N LYS A 341 -8.98 -13.02 18.27
CA LYS A 341 -8.75 -14.43 17.88
C LYS A 341 -7.46 -15.01 18.44
N THR A 342 -6.47 -14.17 18.71
CA THR A 342 -5.18 -14.58 19.28
C THR A 342 -5.12 -14.44 20.80
N GLY A 343 -6.19 -13.94 21.44
CA GLY A 343 -6.28 -13.76 22.89
C GLY A 343 -5.47 -12.58 23.44
N ASN A 344 -5.13 -11.62 22.58
CA ASN A 344 -4.28 -10.46 22.89
C ASN A 344 -5.06 -9.13 22.96
N ASP A 345 -6.38 -9.18 23.04
CA ASP A 345 -7.25 -8.00 23.13
C ASP A 345 -7.29 -7.39 24.54
N LYS A 346 -7.05 -8.21 25.57
CA LYS A 346 -7.03 -7.80 26.98
C LYS A 346 -5.94 -6.76 27.24
N GLY A 347 -6.34 -5.62 27.82
CA GLY A 347 -5.44 -4.50 28.14
C GLY A 347 -5.23 -3.51 27.00
N ILE A 348 -5.70 -3.81 25.78
CA ILE A 348 -5.72 -2.86 24.66
C ILE A 348 -7.07 -2.15 24.59
N PHE A 349 -8.16 -2.89 24.65
CA PHE A 349 -9.50 -2.30 24.67
C PHE A 349 -9.98 -2.17 26.11
N ALA A 350 -10.25 -0.94 26.55
CA ALA A 350 -10.96 -0.70 27.79
C ALA A 350 -12.44 -1.06 27.62
N GLU A 351 -13.06 -1.67 28.64
CA GLU A 351 -14.41 -2.24 28.57
C GLU A 351 -15.53 -1.23 28.24
N ASN A 352 -15.25 0.09 28.22
CA ASN A 352 -16.24 1.15 27.94
C ASN A 352 -15.69 2.36 27.15
N ALA A 353 -14.61 2.22 26.38
CA ALA A 353 -14.07 3.34 25.61
C ALA A 353 -14.81 3.54 24.27
N SER A 354 -15.36 4.73 24.04
CA SER A 354 -15.81 5.18 22.71
C SER A 354 -14.64 5.44 21.75
N ASP A 355 -13.46 5.70 22.31
CA ASP A 355 -12.31 6.22 21.61
C ASP A 355 -11.39 5.08 21.14
N LEU A 356 -10.57 5.37 20.13
CA LEU A 356 -9.53 4.45 19.71
C LEU A 356 -8.43 4.36 20.78
N PRO A 357 -7.91 3.15 21.08
CA PRO A 357 -6.76 3.02 21.98
C PRO A 357 -5.55 3.82 21.48
N ASP A 358 -4.71 4.31 22.39
CA ASP A 358 -3.54 5.12 22.02
C ASP A 358 -2.58 4.40 21.07
N GLN A 359 -2.46 3.08 21.20
CA GLN A 359 -1.68 2.22 20.30
C GLN A 359 -2.21 2.32 18.85
N PHE A 360 -3.54 2.37 18.68
CA PHE A 360 -4.18 2.51 17.38
C PHE A 360 -3.93 3.90 16.82
N LEU A 361 -4.08 4.95 17.63
CA LEU A 361 -3.80 6.32 17.20
C LEU A 361 -2.35 6.48 16.74
N ARG A 362 -1.38 5.97 17.52
CA ARG A 362 0.04 5.98 17.14
C ARG A 362 0.32 5.17 15.87
N GLY A 363 -0.29 4.00 15.72
CA GLY A 363 -0.13 3.19 14.52
C GLY A 363 -0.72 3.86 13.28
N LEU A 364 -1.89 4.48 13.41
CA LEU A 364 -2.53 5.21 12.33
C LEU A 364 -1.73 6.44 11.90
N SER A 365 -1.14 7.18 12.83
CA SER A 365 -0.35 8.39 12.51
C SER A 365 1.09 8.11 12.07
N SER A 366 1.68 6.96 12.44
CA SER A 366 3.06 6.59 12.06
C SER A 366 3.15 5.70 10.81
N ALA A 367 2.01 5.21 10.29
CA ALA A 367 1.93 4.42 9.07
C ALA A 367 2.56 5.17 7.88
N SER A 368 3.48 4.53 7.16
CA SER A 368 4.18 5.15 6.03
C SER A 368 4.40 4.17 4.88
N LEU A 369 4.11 4.65 3.67
CA LEU A 369 4.23 3.90 2.42
C LEU A 369 4.67 4.86 1.31
N GLN A 370 5.81 4.57 0.69
CA GLN A 370 6.37 5.43 -0.35
C GLN A 370 5.46 5.47 -1.59
N GLY A 371 5.52 6.58 -2.34
CA GLY A 371 4.80 6.77 -3.60
C GLY A 371 3.26 6.75 -3.50
N ARG A 372 2.71 6.97 -2.30
CA ARG A 372 1.28 7.11 -2.01
C ARG A 372 1.03 8.46 -1.37
N ALA A 373 0.47 9.39 -2.12
CA ALA A 373 0.19 10.74 -1.63
C ALA A 373 1.39 11.33 -0.85
N GLN A 374 2.61 11.14 -1.37
CA GLN A 374 3.84 11.46 -0.64
C GLN A 374 4.37 12.82 -1.08
N ILE A 375 4.63 13.71 -0.12
CA ILE A 375 5.23 15.02 -0.36
C ILE A 375 6.72 14.97 -0.02
N VAL A 376 7.57 15.36 -0.96
CA VAL A 376 9.03 15.35 -0.81
C VAL A 376 9.60 16.68 -1.28
N PRO A 377 10.00 17.58 -0.36
CA PRO A 377 10.84 18.73 -0.70
C PRO A 377 12.18 18.26 -1.28
N ASP A 378 12.70 18.93 -2.31
CA ASP A 378 13.98 18.53 -2.90
C ASP A 378 15.15 18.82 -1.92
N PRO A 379 15.88 17.79 -1.45
CA PRO A 379 16.94 17.98 -0.46
C PRO A 379 18.13 18.80 -0.99
N TYR A 380 18.26 18.94 -2.32
CA TYR A 380 19.26 19.80 -2.94
C TYR A 380 19.15 21.25 -2.42
N PHE A 381 17.96 21.76 -2.17
CA PHE A 381 17.77 23.12 -1.65
C PHE A 381 17.85 23.22 -0.12
N ILE A 382 17.65 22.11 0.59
CA ILE A 382 17.81 22.05 2.05
C ILE A 382 19.30 22.17 2.43
N THR A 383 20.18 21.58 1.64
CA THR A 383 21.63 21.50 1.93
C THR A 383 22.44 22.75 1.54
N GLN A 384 21.85 23.71 0.82
CA GLN A 384 22.56 24.91 0.31
C GLN A 384 22.55 26.11 1.29
N GLY A 385 22.06 25.94 2.52
CA GLY A 385 22.13 26.93 3.60
C GLY A 385 20.90 27.86 3.75
N PRO A 386 20.90 28.75 4.75
CA PRO A 386 19.72 29.49 5.22
C PRO A 386 19.15 30.52 4.24
N ASN A 387 19.85 30.80 3.14
CA ASN A 387 19.42 31.75 2.10
C ASN A 387 18.56 31.10 1.02
N PHE A 388 18.34 29.77 1.07
CA PHE A 388 17.45 29.06 0.16
C PHE A 388 16.21 28.61 0.92
N SER A 389 15.03 29.00 0.43
CA SER A 389 13.78 28.51 1.00
C SER A 389 13.64 27.01 0.65
N PRO A 390 13.47 26.12 1.65
CA PRO A 390 13.14 24.70 1.43
C PRO A 390 11.87 24.50 0.59
N ALA A 391 11.07 25.56 0.41
CA ALA A 391 9.82 25.56 -0.34
C ALA A 391 9.99 25.81 -1.85
N GLY A 392 11.20 26.03 -2.37
CA GLY A 392 11.41 26.39 -3.78
C GLY A 392 11.03 25.29 -4.78
N LEU A 393 11.29 24.02 -4.46
CA LEU A 393 10.94 22.86 -5.29
C LEU A 393 10.42 21.71 -4.43
N VAL A 394 9.15 21.33 -4.65
CA VAL A 394 8.47 20.27 -3.90
C VAL A 394 7.84 19.26 -4.85
N PHE A 395 8.15 17.99 -4.65
CA PHE A 395 7.58 16.87 -5.39
C PHE A 395 6.38 16.27 -4.64
N TYR A 396 5.30 16.05 -5.37
CA TYR A 396 4.08 15.37 -4.92
C TYR A 396 4.02 14.06 -5.69
N LEU A 397 4.20 12.94 -5.01
CA LEU A 397 4.44 11.64 -5.60
C LEU A 397 3.25 10.72 -5.34
N ASP A 398 2.57 10.28 -6.40
CA ASP A 398 1.50 9.30 -6.27
C ASP A 398 1.44 8.34 -7.47
N GLY A 399 1.51 7.04 -7.18
CA GLY A 399 1.50 5.97 -8.17
C GLY A 399 0.15 5.64 -8.82
N ALA A 400 -0.80 6.59 -8.89
CA ALA A 400 -2.07 6.43 -9.59
C ALA A 400 -1.88 6.02 -11.06
N HIS A 401 -2.73 5.10 -11.54
CA HIS A 401 -2.64 4.50 -12.88
C HIS A 401 -3.96 3.88 -13.39
N SER A 402 -5.08 4.19 -12.73
CA SER A 402 -6.45 3.95 -13.19
C SER A 402 -7.27 5.25 -13.09
N PRO A 403 -8.39 5.39 -13.82
CA PRO A 403 -9.22 6.60 -13.78
C PRO A 403 -9.62 7.01 -12.35
N GLU A 404 -10.03 6.06 -11.52
CA GLU A 404 -10.46 6.31 -10.13
C GLU A 404 -9.29 6.78 -9.27
N SER A 405 -8.12 6.15 -9.41
CA SER A 405 -6.91 6.58 -8.68
C SER A 405 -6.42 7.95 -9.14
N MET A 406 -6.62 8.33 -10.40
CA MET A 406 -6.29 9.67 -10.90
C MET A 406 -7.15 10.75 -10.23
N ILE A 407 -8.45 10.48 -10.03
CA ILE A 407 -9.34 11.39 -9.29
C ILE A 407 -8.86 11.53 -7.84
N MET A 408 -8.53 10.41 -7.17
CA MET A 408 -8.04 10.45 -5.79
C MET A 408 -6.72 11.23 -5.66
N SER A 409 -5.77 10.99 -6.58
CA SER A 409 -4.49 11.71 -6.65
C SER A 409 -4.71 13.21 -6.89
N ALA A 410 -5.61 13.57 -7.81
CA ALA A 410 -5.97 14.95 -8.12
C ALA A 410 -6.56 15.69 -6.90
N ARG A 411 -7.49 15.05 -6.18
CA ARG A 411 -8.10 15.62 -4.97
C ARG A 411 -7.07 15.85 -3.88
N TRP A 412 -6.24 14.84 -3.59
CA TRP A 412 -5.16 14.97 -2.62
C TRP A 412 -4.19 16.08 -3.01
N PHE A 413 -3.67 16.06 -4.24
CA PHE A 413 -2.74 17.08 -4.73
C PHE A 413 -3.35 18.47 -4.59
N SER A 414 -4.61 18.64 -5.00
CA SER A 414 -5.31 19.93 -4.94
C SER A 414 -5.50 20.46 -3.52
N HIS A 415 -5.72 19.56 -2.55
CA HIS A 415 -5.78 19.91 -1.13
C HIS A 415 -4.40 20.28 -0.59
N ALA A 416 -3.40 19.43 -0.83
CA ALA A 416 -2.05 19.59 -0.31
C ALA A 416 -1.38 20.87 -0.81
N VAL A 417 -1.61 21.27 -2.07
CA VAL A 417 -1.07 22.54 -2.59
C VAL A 417 -1.79 23.78 -2.04
N LYS A 418 -3.02 23.65 -1.51
CA LYS A 418 -3.78 24.76 -0.89
C LYS A 418 -3.49 24.92 0.60
N GLU A 419 -3.42 23.85 1.37
CA GLU A 419 -3.07 23.93 2.81
C GLU A 419 -1.68 24.52 3.01
N ASN A 420 -0.75 24.16 2.13
CA ASN A 420 0.58 24.76 2.06
C ASN A 420 0.58 26.28 1.80
N ILE A 421 -0.54 26.87 1.35
CA ILE A 421 -0.72 28.32 1.19
C ILE A 421 -1.20 28.91 2.52
N GLU A 422 -2.14 28.25 3.18
CA GLU A 422 -2.69 28.71 4.46
C GLU A 422 -1.65 28.69 5.58
N HIS A 423 -0.79 27.66 5.62
CA HIS A 423 0.27 27.56 6.63
C HIS A 423 1.35 28.64 6.49
N VAL A 424 1.60 29.12 5.27
CA VAL A 424 2.51 30.25 4.98
C VAL A 424 1.88 31.59 5.38
N ILE A 425 0.57 31.75 5.17
CA ILE A 425 -0.17 32.95 5.58
C ILE A 425 -0.22 33.06 7.12
N LEU A 426 -0.38 31.92 7.82
CA LEU A 426 -0.49 31.88 9.27
C LEU A 426 0.86 31.99 10.02
N SER A 427 1.99 31.65 9.39
CA SER A 427 3.32 31.73 10.01
C SER A 427 3.88 33.16 10.12
N GLY A 428 3.14 34.20 9.70
CA GLY A 428 3.47 35.59 10.01
C GLY A 428 4.74 36.12 9.36
N GLU A 429 5.27 35.48 8.31
CA GLU A 429 6.18 36.17 7.39
C GLU A 429 5.39 37.35 6.80
N ASN A 430 5.89 38.57 6.98
CA ASN A 430 5.21 39.83 6.59
C ASN A 430 4.90 39.83 5.08
N ILE A 431 3.77 39.25 4.71
CA ILE A 431 3.19 39.36 3.38
C ILE A 431 2.27 40.57 3.45
N ASN A 432 2.77 41.71 2.96
CA ASN A 432 1.89 42.81 2.61
C ASN A 432 0.76 42.26 1.73
N ASN A 433 -0.49 42.52 2.12
CA ASN A 433 -1.71 42.17 1.42
C ASN A 433 -1.72 42.73 -0.02
N SER A 434 -1.01 42.08 -0.94
CA SER A 434 -1.15 42.29 -2.37
C SER A 434 -1.46 40.97 -3.05
N CYS A 435 -2.31 41.05 -4.06
CA CYS A 435 -2.73 40.01 -5.01
C CYS A 435 -1.55 39.26 -5.71
N SER A 436 -0.29 39.57 -5.36
CA SER A 436 0.96 39.11 -5.96
C SER A 436 1.43 37.73 -5.52
N ASP A 437 1.07 37.24 -4.33
CA ASP A 437 1.59 35.96 -3.82
C ASP A 437 0.98 34.72 -4.49
N ARG A 438 -0.24 34.84 -5.04
CA ARG A 438 -0.83 33.80 -5.89
C ARG A 438 -0.13 33.67 -7.24
N GLN A 439 0.65 34.68 -7.67
CA GLN A 439 1.35 34.68 -8.96
C GLN A 439 2.74 34.02 -8.91
N ASN A 440 3.28 33.72 -7.73
CA ASN A 440 4.64 33.17 -7.58
C ASN A 440 4.70 31.64 -7.43
N GLN A 441 3.65 30.92 -7.87
CA GLN A 441 3.59 29.46 -7.79
C GLN A 441 3.48 28.85 -9.19
N VAL A 442 4.30 27.84 -9.47
CA VAL A 442 4.25 27.09 -10.73
C VAL A 442 3.97 25.64 -10.42
N ARG A 443 2.88 25.13 -11.02
CA ARG A 443 2.44 23.75 -10.90
C ARG A 443 2.77 22.99 -12.17
N ILE A 444 3.58 21.94 -12.03
CA ILE A 444 4.06 21.13 -13.14
C ILE A 444 3.57 19.71 -12.96
N LEU A 445 3.04 19.12 -14.02
CA LEU A 445 2.74 17.69 -14.09
C LEU A 445 3.94 16.98 -14.74
N VAL A 446 4.51 15.98 -14.07
CA VAL A 446 5.41 15.00 -14.68
C VAL A 446 4.66 13.69 -14.79
N PHE A 447 4.41 13.23 -16.01
CA PHE A 447 3.50 12.13 -16.27
C PHE A 447 4.07 11.11 -17.24
N ASN A 448 3.82 9.84 -16.95
CA ASN A 448 4.00 8.75 -17.88
C ASN A 448 3.06 7.61 -17.51
N CYS A 449 2.57 6.86 -18.50
CA CYS A 449 1.84 5.62 -18.27
C CYS A 449 2.41 4.53 -19.18
N MET A 450 2.20 3.26 -18.84
CA MET A 450 2.63 2.16 -19.72
C MET A 450 1.73 2.09 -20.96
N SER A 451 2.23 1.59 -22.09
CA SER A 451 1.48 1.47 -23.36
C SER A 451 0.24 0.58 -23.30
N VAL A 452 0.13 -0.26 -22.27
CA VAL A 452 -1.08 -1.06 -21.97
C VAL A 452 -2.20 -0.26 -21.31
N ARG A 453 -1.93 1.00 -20.93
CA ARG A 453 -2.92 1.94 -20.40
C ARG A 453 -3.21 2.98 -21.46
N ASP A 454 -4.46 3.42 -21.51
CA ASP A 454 -4.87 4.48 -22.41
C ASP A 454 -4.77 5.85 -21.69
N PRO A 455 -3.88 6.77 -22.11
CA PRO A 455 -3.79 8.10 -21.53
C PRO A 455 -5.09 8.90 -21.66
N GLN A 456 -5.97 8.61 -22.61
CA GLN A 456 -7.29 9.26 -22.73
C GLN A 456 -8.22 8.92 -21.58
N ASN A 457 -8.02 7.80 -20.90
CA ASN A 457 -8.79 7.42 -19.71
C ASN A 457 -8.16 7.92 -18.41
N LEU A 458 -6.91 8.41 -18.44
CA LEU A 458 -6.17 8.81 -17.24
C LEU A 458 -6.05 10.33 -17.09
N LEU A 459 -5.72 11.04 -18.17
CA LEU A 459 -5.48 12.48 -18.12
C LEU A 459 -6.76 13.31 -17.86
N PRO A 460 -7.92 13.05 -18.49
CA PRO A 460 -9.11 13.84 -18.24
C PRO A 460 -9.61 13.77 -16.78
N PRO A 461 -9.72 12.59 -16.13
CA PRO A 461 -10.10 12.54 -14.71
C PRO A 461 -9.15 13.33 -13.80
N LEU A 462 -7.85 13.29 -14.06
CA LEU A 462 -6.84 14.07 -13.34
C LEU A 462 -7.05 15.59 -13.53
N ILE A 463 -7.11 16.04 -14.78
CA ILE A 463 -7.21 17.47 -15.13
C ILE A 463 -8.53 18.06 -14.66
N ASN A 464 -9.65 17.40 -14.95
CA ASN A 464 -10.98 17.88 -14.60
C ASN A 464 -11.13 17.98 -13.09
N THR A 465 -10.70 16.97 -12.34
CA THR A 465 -10.78 16.98 -10.88
C THR A 465 -9.92 18.10 -10.27
N CYS A 466 -8.70 18.32 -10.78
CA CYS A 466 -7.91 19.47 -10.34
C CYS A 466 -8.62 20.80 -10.66
N SER A 467 -9.19 20.94 -11.86
CA SER A 467 -9.91 22.15 -12.30
C SER A 467 -11.14 22.42 -11.44
N ASP A 468 -11.94 21.39 -11.12
CA ASP A 468 -13.09 21.48 -10.24
C ASP A 468 -12.69 21.92 -8.82
N GLN A 469 -11.45 21.59 -8.42
CA GLN A 469 -10.83 22.05 -7.18
C GLN A 469 -10.11 23.40 -7.35
N GLY A 470 -10.22 24.10 -8.47
CA GLY A 470 -9.55 25.39 -8.68
C GLY A 470 -8.02 25.31 -8.79
N VAL A 471 -7.49 24.16 -9.21
CA VAL A 471 -6.07 23.89 -9.40
C VAL A 471 -5.81 23.58 -10.87
N SER A 472 -4.87 24.29 -11.49
CA SER A 472 -4.43 24.05 -12.86
C SER A 472 -2.94 23.77 -12.93
N PHE A 473 -2.53 23.04 -13.97
CA PHE A 473 -1.12 22.84 -14.32
C PHE A 473 -0.68 23.90 -15.32
N HIS A 474 0.48 24.51 -15.07
CA HIS A 474 1.10 25.48 -15.97
C HIS A 474 1.89 24.79 -17.08
N LYS A 475 2.43 23.60 -16.80
CA LYS A 475 3.19 22.79 -17.76
C LYS A 475 3.01 21.31 -17.47
N ALA A 476 2.93 20.50 -18.53
CA ALA A 476 3.03 19.05 -18.45
C ALA A 476 4.30 18.52 -19.12
N ILE A 477 4.96 17.58 -18.46
CA ILE A 477 6.22 16.97 -18.89
C ILE A 477 5.98 15.48 -19.05
N PHE A 478 6.31 14.97 -20.23
CA PHE A 478 6.22 13.56 -20.55
C PHE A 478 7.63 12.99 -20.70
N VAL A 479 7.94 11.95 -19.94
CA VAL A 479 9.29 11.40 -19.82
C VAL A 479 9.22 9.88 -19.81
N PRO A 480 10.14 9.16 -20.49
CA PRO A 480 10.17 7.71 -20.41
C PRO A 480 10.56 7.24 -19.01
N ASN A 481 10.00 6.11 -18.59
CA ASN A 481 10.40 5.41 -17.37
C ASN A 481 11.81 4.80 -17.59
N GLN A 482 12.71 4.94 -16.62
CA GLN A 482 14.07 4.39 -16.69
C GLN A 482 14.10 2.94 -16.20
N SER A 483 13.27 2.59 -15.21
CA SER A 483 13.16 1.22 -14.68
C SER A 483 12.32 0.27 -15.56
N SER A 484 11.98 0.64 -16.81
CA SER A 484 10.95 -0.03 -17.63
C SER A 484 11.26 -1.43 -18.13
N PHE A 485 12.45 -1.98 -17.88
CA PHE A 485 12.91 -3.14 -18.60
C PHE A 485 13.30 -4.27 -17.67
N ASN A 486 12.32 -5.12 -17.30
CA ASN A 486 12.43 -6.55 -16.92
C ASN A 486 13.60 -6.98 -16.00
N LYS A 487 14.28 -6.06 -15.33
CA LYS A 487 15.44 -6.29 -14.49
C LYS A 487 15.16 -5.67 -13.13
N VAL A 488 14.99 -6.55 -12.15
CA VAL A 488 15.04 -6.18 -10.74
C VAL A 488 16.46 -5.68 -10.48
N GLY A 489 16.61 -4.53 -9.82
CA GLY A 489 17.92 -4.12 -9.31
C GLY A 489 18.87 -3.42 -10.26
N SER A 490 18.48 -3.05 -11.48
CA SER A 490 19.42 -2.37 -12.37
C SER A 490 19.68 -0.93 -11.92
N TYR A 491 20.90 -0.67 -11.42
CA TYR A 491 21.60 0.61 -11.50
C TYR A 491 21.89 1.02 -12.96
N ASN A 492 20.97 0.75 -13.90
CA ASN A 492 21.21 1.05 -15.30
C ASN A 492 21.41 2.55 -15.45
N THR A 493 22.63 2.89 -15.82
CA THR A 493 22.99 4.14 -16.45
C THR A 493 21.97 4.39 -17.56
N PRO A 494 21.46 5.64 -17.73
CA PRO A 494 20.71 5.99 -18.91
C PRO A 494 21.47 5.50 -20.17
N PRO A 495 20.76 5.13 -21.26
CA PRO A 495 21.40 4.68 -22.49
C PRO A 495 22.57 5.61 -22.84
N LEU A 496 23.72 5.01 -23.17
CA LEU A 496 24.99 5.70 -23.43
C LEU A 496 24.90 6.79 -24.51
N ASP A 497 23.83 6.78 -25.31
CA ASP A 497 23.52 7.79 -26.31
C ASP A 497 22.07 8.32 -26.17
N PRO A 498 21.87 9.61 -25.80
CA PRO A 498 20.57 10.27 -25.78
C PRO A 498 19.81 10.24 -27.13
N GLN A 499 20.50 10.05 -28.26
CA GLN A 499 19.90 10.00 -29.59
C GLN A 499 19.18 8.68 -29.90
N GLN A 500 19.33 7.65 -29.06
CA GLN A 500 18.71 6.32 -29.27
C GLN A 500 17.45 6.06 -28.43
N VAL A 501 16.98 7.03 -27.64
CA VAL A 501 15.76 6.86 -26.83
C VAL A 501 14.53 6.99 -27.71
N ASP A 502 13.75 5.91 -27.86
CA ASP A 502 12.44 5.97 -28.52
C ASP A 502 11.45 6.76 -27.67
N LEU A 503 11.07 7.95 -28.15
CA LEU A 503 10.11 8.87 -27.52
C LEU A 503 8.73 8.83 -28.18
N SER A 504 8.48 7.88 -29.09
CA SER A 504 7.21 7.77 -29.82
C SER A 504 6.00 7.71 -28.88
N TRP A 505 6.14 6.98 -27.77
CA TRP A 505 5.10 6.87 -26.75
C TRP A 505 4.87 8.19 -25.99
N GLN A 506 5.95 8.84 -25.52
CA GLN A 506 5.83 10.13 -24.83
C GLN A 506 5.23 11.21 -25.74
N LEU A 507 5.59 11.22 -27.02
CA LEU A 507 4.98 12.11 -28.04
C LEU A 507 3.49 11.77 -28.29
N THR A 508 3.08 10.51 -28.10
CA THR A 508 1.67 10.11 -28.19
C THR A 508 0.89 10.65 -27.00
N ILE A 509 1.42 10.51 -25.78
CA ILE A 509 0.81 11.07 -24.57
C ILE A 509 0.72 12.60 -24.67
N GLN A 510 1.78 13.27 -25.15
CA GLN A 510 1.78 14.71 -25.35
C GLN A 510 0.67 15.18 -26.30
N ARG A 511 0.44 14.46 -27.40
CA ARG A 511 -0.65 14.76 -28.34
C ARG A 511 -2.03 14.65 -27.67
N VAL A 512 -2.24 13.61 -26.86
CA VAL A 512 -3.49 13.45 -26.08
C VAL A 512 -3.70 14.64 -25.14
N TRP A 513 -2.66 15.03 -24.38
CA TRP A 513 -2.70 16.21 -23.52
C TRP A 513 -3.08 17.48 -24.30
N GLN A 514 -2.42 17.74 -25.42
CA GLN A 514 -2.69 18.92 -26.24
C GLN A 514 -4.11 18.97 -26.77
N ASN A 515 -4.67 17.83 -27.17
CA ASN A 515 -6.05 17.74 -27.62
C ASN A 515 -7.05 18.07 -26.50
N ILE A 516 -6.80 17.57 -25.28
CA ILE A 516 -7.62 17.88 -24.10
C ILE A 516 -7.59 19.38 -23.79
N ILE A 517 -6.38 19.98 -23.72
CA ILE A 517 -6.24 21.40 -23.41
C ILE A 517 -6.86 22.29 -24.49
N LYS A 518 -6.72 21.95 -25.78
CA LYS A 518 -7.37 22.68 -26.89
C LYS A 518 -8.90 22.56 -26.85
N GLY A 519 -9.44 21.38 -26.56
CA GLY A 519 -10.88 21.15 -26.43
C GLY A 519 -11.50 21.97 -25.30
N ASN A 520 -10.80 22.11 -24.16
CA ASN A 520 -11.29 22.87 -23.01
C ASN A 520 -11.32 24.39 -23.23
N LYS A 521 -10.48 24.94 -24.15
CA LYS A 521 -10.52 26.36 -24.53
C LYS A 521 -11.83 26.80 -25.19
N GLY A 522 -12.65 25.87 -25.68
CA GLY A 522 -13.94 26.17 -26.30
C GLY A 522 -15.13 26.31 -25.34
N VAL A 523 -14.96 26.01 -24.04
CA VAL A 523 -16.09 25.87 -23.09
C VAL A 523 -16.00 26.79 -21.86
N THR A 524 -14.83 27.31 -21.49
CA THR A 524 -14.70 28.30 -20.40
C THR A 524 -13.49 29.23 -20.60
N ASP A 525 -13.73 30.54 -20.54
CA ASP A 525 -12.76 31.62 -20.82
C ASP A 525 -11.74 31.86 -19.67
N HIS A 526 -11.49 30.83 -18.83
CA HIS A 526 -10.70 30.96 -17.59
C HIS A 526 -9.59 29.91 -17.41
N THR A 527 -9.35 29.02 -18.38
CA THR A 527 -8.40 27.89 -18.23
C THR A 527 -7.01 28.11 -18.83
N VAL A 528 -6.70 29.31 -19.34
CA VAL A 528 -5.36 29.61 -19.87
C VAL A 528 -4.61 30.49 -18.89
N VAL A 529 -3.86 29.86 -17.98
CA VAL A 529 -2.84 30.58 -17.23
C VAL A 529 -1.71 30.91 -18.21
N ASN A 530 -1.40 32.19 -18.38
CA ASN A 530 -0.23 32.67 -19.13
C ASN A 530 1.02 31.87 -18.70
N VAL A 531 1.79 31.41 -19.68
CA VAL A 531 3.06 30.71 -19.44
C VAL A 531 3.92 31.61 -18.56
N ASN A 532 4.27 31.15 -17.36
CA ASN A 532 5.26 31.85 -16.56
C ASN A 532 6.61 31.77 -17.29
N GLU A 533 7.18 32.92 -17.68
CA GLU A 533 8.44 32.98 -18.42
C GLU A 533 9.59 32.26 -17.69
N ALA A 534 9.47 32.15 -16.37
CA ALA A 534 10.39 31.47 -15.46
C ALA A 534 10.63 29.97 -15.74
N CYS A 535 9.74 29.29 -16.49
CA CYS A 535 9.88 27.87 -16.81
C CYS A 535 9.86 27.58 -18.32
N LYS A 536 10.42 28.47 -19.15
CA LYS A 536 10.66 28.15 -20.56
C LYS A 536 11.73 27.05 -20.67
N VAL A 537 11.53 26.11 -21.60
CA VAL A 537 12.52 25.07 -21.90
C VAL A 537 13.39 25.65 -23.02
N GLY A 538 14.68 25.90 -22.75
CA GLY A 538 15.63 26.44 -23.73
C GLY A 538 15.96 25.43 -24.84
N GLU A 539 16.47 25.92 -25.97
CA GLU A 539 16.86 25.09 -27.14
C GLU A 539 18.02 24.11 -26.83
N GLU A 540 18.80 24.37 -25.78
CA GLU A 540 19.96 23.54 -25.37
C GLU A 540 19.57 22.23 -24.67
N ILE A 541 18.33 22.09 -24.20
CA ILE A 541 17.84 20.87 -23.56
C ILE A 541 17.30 19.96 -24.67
N ASN A 542 17.73 18.69 -24.72
CA ASN A 542 17.22 17.66 -25.63
C ASN A 542 15.71 17.35 -25.40
N ALA A 543 14.85 18.32 -25.65
CA ALA A 543 13.42 18.30 -25.38
C ALA A 543 12.64 18.88 -26.55
N ARG A 544 11.50 18.26 -26.88
CA ARG A 544 10.53 18.83 -27.83
C ARG A 544 9.46 19.60 -27.05
N SER A 545 9.47 20.92 -27.16
CA SER A 545 8.67 21.83 -26.33
C SER A 545 7.53 22.48 -27.13
N PHE A 546 6.37 22.61 -26.48
CA PHE A 546 5.24 23.46 -26.87
C PHE A 546 4.86 24.33 -25.67
N GLU A 547 4.07 25.40 -25.88
CA GLU A 547 3.74 26.41 -24.85
C GLU A 547 3.45 25.81 -23.46
N ASN A 548 2.60 24.78 -23.38
CA ASN A 548 2.15 24.20 -22.11
C ASN A 548 2.58 22.72 -21.91
N SER A 549 3.45 22.19 -22.75
CA SER A 549 3.87 20.78 -22.64
C SER A 549 5.26 20.50 -23.23
N ALA A 550 6.04 19.60 -22.64
CA ALA A 550 7.34 19.19 -23.15
C ALA A 550 7.56 17.67 -23.06
N VAL A 551 8.39 17.14 -23.95
CA VAL A 551 8.89 15.74 -23.88
C VAL A 551 10.39 15.77 -23.61
N PHE A 552 10.83 15.06 -22.57
CA PHE A 552 12.24 14.93 -22.20
C PHE A 552 12.74 13.50 -22.49
N THR A 553 14.04 13.38 -22.79
CA THR A 553 14.69 12.08 -23.05
C THR A 553 14.93 11.26 -21.78
N SER A 554 15.02 11.89 -20.61
CA SER A 554 15.34 11.21 -19.36
C SER A 554 14.85 11.96 -18.12
N ILE A 555 14.60 11.21 -17.04
CA ILE A 555 14.18 11.77 -15.74
C ILE A 555 15.28 12.64 -15.10
N PRO A 556 16.58 12.28 -15.12
CA PRO A 556 17.67 13.14 -14.67
C PRO A 556 17.67 14.52 -15.36
N SER A 557 17.39 14.57 -16.68
CA SER A 557 17.28 15.83 -17.41
C SER A 557 16.10 16.68 -16.92
N VAL A 558 14.96 16.06 -16.57
CA VAL A 558 13.81 16.76 -15.99
C VAL A 558 14.15 17.34 -14.62
N ILE A 559 14.77 16.55 -13.74
CA ILE A 559 15.14 16.98 -12.39
C ILE A 559 16.18 18.11 -12.44
N LYS A 560 17.20 17.98 -13.31
CA LYS A 560 18.18 19.03 -13.54
C LYS A 560 17.50 20.35 -13.96
N TRP A 561 16.63 20.30 -14.97
CA TRP A 561 15.89 21.46 -15.43
C TRP A 561 14.99 22.08 -14.34
N LEU A 562 14.29 21.26 -13.55
CA LEU A 562 13.48 21.75 -12.43
C LEU A 562 14.33 22.48 -11.38
N ARG A 563 15.52 21.96 -11.06
CA ARG A 563 16.45 22.57 -10.11
C ARG A 563 17.01 23.89 -10.67
N GLU A 564 17.37 23.95 -11.95
CA GLU A 564 17.80 25.18 -12.62
C GLU A 564 16.70 26.25 -12.59
N CYS A 565 15.45 25.90 -12.95
CA CYS A 565 14.32 26.81 -12.87
C CYS A 565 14.09 27.38 -11.45
N ALA A 566 14.20 26.54 -10.42
CA ALA A 566 14.05 26.96 -9.02
C ALA A 566 15.22 27.85 -8.56
N GLN A 567 16.44 27.60 -9.04
CA GLN A 567 17.62 28.43 -8.74
C GLN A 567 17.55 29.82 -9.36
N GLU A 568 17.11 29.90 -10.61
CA GLU A 568 16.96 31.16 -11.37
C GLU A 568 15.82 32.02 -10.80
N ASN A 569 14.78 31.38 -10.24
CA ASN A 569 13.58 32.05 -9.76
C ASN A 569 13.37 31.81 -8.26
N ARG A 570 14.26 32.36 -7.43
CA ARG A 570 14.33 32.09 -5.97
C ARG A 570 13.07 32.42 -5.17
N THR A 571 12.21 33.30 -5.69
CA THR A 571 10.93 33.66 -5.04
C THR A 571 9.79 32.75 -5.47
N MET A 572 10.01 31.90 -6.46
CA MET A 572 8.98 31.06 -7.06
C MET A 572 8.93 29.69 -6.39
N ARG A 573 7.71 29.23 -6.09
CA ARG A 573 7.47 27.90 -5.55
C ARG A 573 7.05 26.95 -6.67
N ILE A 574 7.90 25.97 -6.95
CA ILE A 574 7.65 24.94 -7.96
C ILE A 574 7.06 23.70 -7.28
N GLN A 575 5.81 23.37 -7.64
CA GLN A 575 5.07 22.21 -7.14
C GLN A 575 4.94 21.19 -8.28
N VAL A 576 5.53 20.01 -8.12
CA VAL A 576 5.63 19.01 -9.19
C VAL A 576 4.81 17.78 -8.82
N LEU A 577 3.68 17.55 -9.49
CA LEU A 577 2.96 16.28 -9.37
C LEU A 577 3.60 15.23 -10.28
N VAL A 578 4.06 14.13 -9.70
CA VAL A 578 4.61 12.97 -10.40
C VAL A 578 3.62 11.81 -10.28
N THR A 579 3.01 11.42 -11.40
CA THR A 579 1.97 10.37 -11.41
C THR A 579 1.84 9.65 -12.76
N GLY A 580 0.93 8.68 -12.87
CA GLY A 580 0.71 7.88 -14.08
C GLY A 580 1.31 6.48 -14.04
N SER A 581 2.34 6.28 -13.22
CA SER A 581 3.03 5.00 -13.10
C SER A 581 3.84 4.92 -11.80
N LEU A 582 3.79 3.77 -11.13
CA LEU A 582 4.68 3.47 -10.01
C LEU A 582 6.16 3.51 -10.43
N HIS A 583 6.50 3.11 -11.65
CA HIS A 583 7.87 3.18 -12.17
C HIS A 583 8.40 4.61 -12.24
N LEU A 584 7.58 5.53 -12.77
CA LEU A 584 7.94 6.95 -12.82
C LEU A 584 8.18 7.51 -11.42
N VAL A 585 7.27 7.20 -10.49
CA VAL A 585 7.36 7.66 -9.10
C VAL A 585 8.63 7.12 -8.43
N GLY A 586 8.91 5.82 -8.57
CA GLY A 586 10.11 5.19 -8.02
C GLY A 586 11.39 5.76 -8.62
N ASP A 587 11.43 5.96 -9.94
CA ASP A 587 12.59 6.54 -10.63
C ASP A 587 12.88 7.97 -10.18
N VAL A 588 11.85 8.82 -10.05
CA VAL A 588 12.00 10.18 -9.52
C VAL A 588 12.45 10.14 -8.06
N LEU A 589 11.78 9.33 -7.23
CA LEU A 589 12.09 9.24 -5.79
C LEU A 589 13.54 8.79 -5.55
N ARG A 590 14.03 7.84 -6.34
CA ARG A 590 15.42 7.37 -6.31
C ARG A 590 16.42 8.47 -6.64
N LEU A 591 16.09 9.36 -7.58
CA LEU A 591 17.00 10.44 -8.01
C LEU A 591 16.99 11.64 -7.06
N ILE A 592 15.88 11.92 -6.38
CA ILE A 592 15.79 13.03 -5.41
C ILE A 592 16.29 12.64 -4.02
N LYS A 593 16.31 11.34 -3.66
CA LYS A 593 16.85 10.86 -2.37
C LYS A 593 18.35 10.60 -2.36
N LYS A 594 18.99 10.54 -3.53
CA LYS A 594 20.46 10.52 -3.67
C LYS A 594 21.02 11.91 -3.44
#